data_AF-A0A1E5G234-F1
#
_entry.id   AF-A0A1E5G234-F1
#
_cell.length_a   1.000
_cell.length_b   1.000
_cell.length_c   1.000
_cell.angle_alpha   90.00
_cell.angle_beta   90.00
_cell.angle_gamma   90.00
#
_symmetry.space_group_name_H-M   'P 1'
#
loop_
_entity.id
_entity.type
_entity.pdbx_description
1 polymer ?
#
loop_
_entity_poly.entity_id
_entity_poly.type
_entity_poly.pdbx_seq_one_letter_code
_entity_poly.pdbx_strand_id
1 'polypeptide(L)'
;MKKKVVLVLVDSLLPGPLEQAMNEGKAPNLTAIAKSGSFIKEGVTVFPTMSCSIDTSLVTGVFPDKHKIPGLVWYEANENRVVNYGSSFGTVWRLGFKQVLEDILYKLNKEHMSAKVETIFENLERKGRTVANINIAAYRGKQNHEVKLPFLVNVASGFSLKDPVRGCKNLALGKIVKPKLSKPYEMLAPTSLRKRYGINDEYSIEIFIELIRQNQLADLTLIYLPDLDQKVHKHGTKNMIKETEKIDEKIGRLLKPLGGVDKALEETIWIVISDHGQTDIDSNKKNALIPLQDLLKKFKIHNFREKVNSSVDDVVICNNERVAYIYPFRLKKDDIIEALKQDSKIDWIAYPDGNKVVVEKREQKDGYSDDLKLIYSKDGEYVDPYNQEWDIFGDMRALDLHVVGKHLTYKNYPDALMRLYGAIFAQRTKDVLIVTAKPGHEFESQGSASHNGGASHGSLHRQDSEIPIIIGGTDKKPKYPRIVDMKKFLMDLMQ
;
A
#
# COMPACT_ATOMS: atom_id res chain seq x y z
N MET A 1 -16.51 30.60 2.36
CA MET A 1 -16.47 29.43 3.29
C MET A 1 -15.18 28.66 3.04
N LYS A 2 -14.61 27.97 4.05
CA LYS A 2 -13.49 27.05 3.80
C LYS A 2 -14.02 25.84 3.01
N LYS A 3 -13.37 25.53 1.88
CA LYS A 3 -13.71 24.38 1.04
C LYS A 3 -13.49 23.07 1.80
N LYS A 4 -14.39 22.10 1.63
CA LYS A 4 -14.20 20.73 2.13
C LYS A 4 -13.23 19.97 1.24
N VAL A 5 -12.54 18.96 1.78
CA VAL A 5 -11.51 18.19 1.05
C VAL A 5 -12.02 16.77 0.78
N VAL A 6 -11.93 16.34 -0.48
CA VAL A 6 -12.23 14.97 -0.91
C VAL A 6 -10.96 14.36 -1.49
N LEU A 7 -10.49 13.26 -0.89
CA LEU A 7 -9.39 12.46 -1.40
C LEU A 7 -9.96 11.13 -1.92
N VAL A 8 -9.68 10.83 -3.19
CA VAL A 8 -10.01 9.57 -3.85
C VAL A 8 -8.71 8.80 -4.07
N LEU A 9 -8.55 7.69 -3.35
CA LEU A 9 -7.48 6.73 -3.53
C LEU A 9 -7.93 5.69 -4.56
N VAL A 10 -7.36 5.72 -5.74
CA VAL A 10 -7.64 4.76 -6.83
C VAL A 10 -6.54 3.72 -6.85
N ASP A 11 -6.88 2.47 -6.54
CA ASP A 11 -5.89 1.40 -6.47
C ASP A 11 -5.27 1.14 -7.84
N SER A 12 -3.94 1.13 -7.92
CA SER A 12 -3.19 0.82 -9.14
C SER A 12 -3.46 1.74 -10.35
N LEU A 13 -3.75 3.03 -10.10
CA LEU A 13 -3.84 4.03 -11.17
C LEU A 13 -2.43 4.42 -11.64
N LEU A 14 -2.13 4.16 -12.92
CA LEU A 14 -0.78 4.34 -13.45
C LEU A 14 -0.56 5.73 -14.07
N PRO A 15 0.59 6.39 -13.81
CA PRO A 15 0.81 7.78 -14.21
C PRO A 15 0.89 7.98 -15.73
N GLY A 16 1.56 7.08 -16.45
CA GLY A 16 1.69 7.15 -17.91
C GLY A 16 0.34 7.02 -18.65
N PRO A 17 -0.41 5.92 -18.45
CA PRO A 17 -1.75 5.76 -19.04
C PRO A 17 -2.73 6.87 -18.67
N LEU A 18 -2.65 7.40 -17.44
CA LEU A 18 -3.46 8.53 -16.99
C LEU A 18 -3.17 9.80 -17.79
N GLU A 19 -1.90 10.19 -17.89
CA GLU A 19 -1.47 11.36 -18.68
C GLU A 19 -1.90 11.23 -20.14
N GLN A 20 -1.72 10.03 -20.72
CA GLN A 20 -2.14 9.77 -22.09
C GLN A 20 -3.66 9.91 -22.26
N ALA A 21 -4.47 9.34 -21.35
CA ALA A 21 -5.93 9.46 -21.40
C ALA A 21 -6.40 10.91 -21.29
N MET A 22 -5.74 11.73 -20.44
CA MET A 22 -6.03 13.16 -20.31
C MET A 22 -5.70 13.92 -21.60
N ASN A 23 -4.53 13.67 -22.19
CA ASN A 23 -4.09 14.33 -23.43
C ASN A 23 -4.97 13.95 -24.64
N GLU A 24 -5.47 12.71 -24.67
CA GLU A 24 -6.40 12.24 -25.71
C GLU A 24 -7.86 12.66 -25.47
N GLY A 25 -8.16 13.41 -24.40
CA GLY A 25 -9.52 13.84 -24.07
C GLY A 25 -10.44 12.73 -23.55
N LYS A 26 -9.89 11.56 -23.20
CA LYS A 26 -10.62 10.39 -22.67
C LYS A 26 -10.83 10.41 -21.17
N ALA A 27 -10.20 11.36 -20.47
CA ALA A 27 -10.37 11.55 -19.03
C ALA A 27 -10.78 13.01 -18.71
N PRO A 28 -11.96 13.48 -19.18
CA PRO A 28 -12.35 14.88 -19.07
C PRO A 28 -12.54 15.37 -17.62
N ASN A 29 -13.06 14.54 -16.70
CA ASN A 29 -13.26 14.94 -15.31
C ASN A 29 -11.91 15.10 -14.59
N LEU A 30 -11.02 14.13 -14.72
CA LEU A 30 -9.66 14.17 -14.18
C LEU A 30 -8.86 15.34 -14.77
N THR A 31 -9.03 15.59 -16.08
CA THR A 31 -8.43 16.74 -16.76
C THR A 31 -8.91 18.07 -16.19
N ALA A 32 -10.21 18.21 -15.93
CA ALA A 32 -10.77 19.42 -15.33
C ALA A 32 -10.25 19.64 -13.90
N ILE A 33 -10.17 18.58 -13.09
CA ILE A 33 -9.58 18.66 -11.74
C ILE A 33 -8.13 19.14 -11.85
N ALA A 34 -7.31 18.51 -12.70
CA ALA A 34 -5.91 18.88 -12.90
C ALA A 34 -5.72 20.33 -13.38
N LYS A 35 -6.57 20.81 -14.31
CA LYS A 35 -6.53 22.19 -14.81
C LYS A 35 -6.88 23.24 -13.75
N SER A 36 -7.67 22.86 -12.74
CA SER A 36 -8.03 23.73 -11.61
C SER A 36 -7.01 23.70 -10.45
N GLY A 37 -5.84 23.09 -10.66
CA GLY A 37 -4.79 22.99 -9.66
C GLY A 37 -3.51 22.42 -10.26
N SER A 38 -3.26 21.12 -10.09
CA SER A 38 -2.07 20.48 -10.64
C SER A 38 -2.21 18.99 -10.90
N PHE A 39 -1.39 18.49 -11.82
CA PHE A 39 -1.10 17.08 -12.03
C PHE A 39 0.38 16.83 -11.76
N ILE A 40 0.66 15.87 -10.87
CA ILE A 40 2.01 15.42 -10.52
C ILE A 40 2.13 13.98 -10.97
N LYS A 41 2.99 13.74 -11.96
CA LYS A 41 3.18 12.42 -12.57
C LYS A 41 4.03 11.48 -11.71
N GLU A 42 5.04 12.03 -11.04
CA GLU A 42 6.08 11.28 -10.32
C GLU A 42 5.93 11.47 -8.80
N GLY A 43 4.72 11.20 -8.28
CA GLY A 43 4.55 11.04 -6.84
C GLY A 43 5.16 9.73 -6.36
N VAL A 44 5.51 9.61 -5.08
CA VAL A 44 6.20 8.42 -4.53
C VAL A 44 5.45 7.83 -3.35
N THR A 45 5.17 6.52 -3.42
CA THR A 45 4.54 5.77 -2.33
C THR A 45 5.57 5.23 -1.32
N VAL A 46 5.11 4.49 -0.31
CA VAL A 46 6.00 3.84 0.68
C VAL A 46 6.48 2.47 0.20
N PHE A 47 7.30 1.79 1.00
CA PHE A 47 7.78 0.44 0.69
C PHE A 47 7.50 -0.48 1.89
N PRO A 48 7.04 -1.73 1.66
CA PRO A 48 6.65 -2.29 0.37
C PRO A 48 5.39 -1.60 -0.17
N THR A 49 5.19 -1.65 -1.48
CA THR A 49 4.08 -0.95 -2.14
C THR A 49 2.79 -1.76 -1.99
N MET A 50 2.37 -2.02 -0.74
CA MET A 50 1.24 -2.89 -0.38
C MET A 50 0.16 -2.11 0.36
N SER A 51 -1.11 -2.29 0.00
CA SER A 51 -2.22 -1.41 0.38
C SER A 51 -2.32 -1.17 1.91
N CYS A 52 -2.21 -2.19 2.77
CA CYS A 52 -2.27 -1.95 4.24
C CYS A 52 -1.11 -1.10 4.78
N SER A 53 0.08 -1.23 4.22
CA SER A 53 1.25 -0.41 4.57
C SER A 53 1.07 1.03 4.06
N ILE A 54 0.62 1.15 2.80
CA ILE A 54 0.37 2.44 2.15
C ILE A 54 -0.77 3.20 2.82
N ASP A 55 -1.92 2.56 3.05
CA ASP A 55 -3.08 3.12 3.76
C ASP A 55 -2.66 3.68 5.11
N THR A 56 -1.87 2.90 5.86
CA THR A 56 -1.38 3.34 7.17
C THR A 56 -0.46 4.55 7.03
N SER A 57 0.45 4.55 6.06
CA SER A 57 1.32 5.70 5.78
C SER A 57 0.54 6.95 5.35
N LEU A 58 -0.48 6.78 4.51
CA LEU A 58 -1.37 7.85 4.03
C LEU A 58 -2.08 8.54 5.20
N VAL A 59 -2.66 7.76 6.12
CA VAL A 59 -3.44 8.32 7.23
C VAL A 59 -2.58 8.73 8.41
N THR A 60 -1.35 8.25 8.56
CA THR A 60 -0.46 8.60 9.69
C THR A 60 0.63 9.62 9.32
N GLY A 61 0.95 9.77 8.04
CA GLY A 61 1.97 10.69 7.53
C GLY A 61 3.41 10.27 7.87
N VAL A 62 3.63 8.98 8.10
CA VAL A 62 4.94 8.43 8.48
C VAL A 62 5.19 7.10 7.77
N PHE A 63 6.44 6.66 7.72
CA PHE A 63 6.85 5.38 7.12
C PHE A 63 6.63 4.18 8.07
N PRO A 64 6.75 2.94 7.57
CA PRO A 64 6.56 1.72 8.37
C PRO A 64 7.43 1.60 9.61
N ASP A 65 8.62 2.20 9.65
CA ASP A 65 9.49 2.24 10.83
C ASP A 65 8.81 2.90 12.03
N LYS A 66 7.84 3.78 11.79
CA LYS A 66 7.09 4.47 12.84
C LYS A 66 5.72 3.84 13.10
N HIS A 67 4.95 3.56 12.05
CA HIS A 67 3.58 3.04 12.22
C HIS A 67 3.50 1.52 12.43
N LYS A 68 4.58 0.77 12.15
CA LYS A 68 4.72 -0.66 12.46
C LYS A 68 3.83 -1.61 11.65
N ILE A 69 3.40 -1.21 10.45
CA ILE A 69 2.69 -2.09 9.50
C ILE A 69 3.62 -2.37 8.32
N PRO A 70 4.32 -3.52 8.27
CA PRO A 70 5.36 -3.76 7.27
C PRO A 70 4.80 -4.20 5.91
N GLY A 71 3.59 -4.74 5.82
CA GLY A 71 3.05 -5.28 4.57
C GLY A 71 1.75 -6.05 4.81
N LEU A 72 1.30 -6.82 3.81
CA LEU A 72 0.12 -7.69 3.95
C LEU A 72 0.44 -8.98 4.70
N VAL A 73 1.64 -9.54 4.51
CA VAL A 73 2.07 -10.79 5.17
C VAL A 73 3.39 -10.55 5.88
N TRP A 74 3.47 -10.84 7.17
CA TRP A 74 4.68 -10.66 7.96
C TRP A 74 4.65 -11.51 9.24
N TYR A 75 5.81 -11.72 9.86
CA TYR A 75 5.93 -12.47 11.10
C TYR A 75 5.89 -11.52 12.30
N GLU A 76 4.91 -11.69 13.19
CA GLU A 76 4.82 -10.96 14.46
C GLU A 76 5.46 -11.78 15.57
N ALA A 77 6.65 -11.34 16.00
CA ALA A 77 7.46 -12.05 16.99
C ALA A 77 6.78 -12.16 18.36
N ASN A 78 6.01 -11.15 18.79
CA ASN A 78 5.34 -11.19 20.10
C ASN A 78 4.15 -12.15 20.11
N GLU A 79 3.45 -12.30 18.98
CA GLU A 79 2.36 -13.25 18.83
C GLU A 79 2.85 -14.63 18.36
N ASN A 80 4.14 -14.74 18.00
CA ASN A 80 4.79 -15.91 17.44
C ASN A 80 3.96 -16.58 16.32
N ARG A 81 3.50 -15.76 15.36
CA ARG A 81 2.70 -16.21 14.22
C ARG A 81 2.90 -15.31 13.00
N VAL A 82 2.49 -15.81 11.86
CA VAL A 82 2.35 -15.00 10.64
C VAL A 82 1.03 -14.24 10.69
N VAL A 83 1.12 -12.91 10.54
CA VAL A 83 -0.02 -12.00 10.34
C VAL A 83 -0.32 -11.92 8.85
N ASN A 84 -1.60 -11.88 8.49
CA ASN A 84 -2.02 -11.71 7.11
C ASN A 84 -3.27 -10.82 7.04
N TYR A 85 -3.21 -9.77 6.23
CA TYR A 85 -4.29 -8.80 6.02
C TYR A 85 -5.12 -9.04 4.75
N GLY A 86 -5.10 -10.26 4.20
CA GLY A 86 -5.87 -10.66 3.02
C GLY A 86 -5.07 -10.72 1.72
N SER A 87 -3.80 -11.16 1.76
CA SER A 87 -2.92 -11.16 0.56
C SER A 87 -3.38 -12.06 -0.59
N SER A 88 -3.82 -13.29 -0.30
CA SER A 88 -4.31 -14.21 -1.33
C SER A 88 -5.21 -15.28 -0.71
N PHE A 89 -6.15 -15.83 -1.50
CA PHE A 89 -7.04 -16.89 -1.02
C PHE A 89 -6.27 -18.13 -0.52
N GLY A 90 -5.20 -18.52 -1.22
CA GLY A 90 -4.37 -19.66 -0.84
C GLY A 90 -3.68 -19.47 0.51
N THR A 91 -3.23 -18.25 0.83
CA THR A 91 -2.62 -17.92 2.11
C THR A 91 -3.67 -17.83 3.22
N VAL A 92 -4.80 -17.18 2.94
CA VAL A 92 -5.95 -17.07 3.86
C VAL A 92 -6.44 -18.44 4.31
N TRP A 93 -6.55 -19.40 3.38
CA TRP A 93 -6.99 -20.76 3.72
C TRP A 93 -5.99 -21.50 4.61
N ARG A 94 -4.68 -21.27 4.45
CA ARG A 94 -3.63 -21.93 5.24
C ARG A 94 -3.55 -21.39 6.67
N LEU A 95 -3.59 -20.06 6.82
CA LEU A 95 -3.54 -19.40 8.12
C LEU A 95 -4.86 -19.47 8.89
N GLY A 96 -5.97 -19.66 8.16
CA GLY A 96 -7.31 -19.71 8.72
C GLY A 96 -8.06 -18.39 8.52
N PHE A 97 -9.24 -18.50 7.91
CA PHE A 97 -10.08 -17.36 7.54
C PHE A 97 -10.45 -16.46 8.74
N LYS A 98 -10.75 -17.07 9.90
CA LYS A 98 -11.05 -16.33 11.13
C LYS A 98 -9.91 -15.39 11.53
N GLN A 99 -8.67 -15.90 11.54
CA GLN A 99 -7.49 -15.13 11.94
C GLN A 99 -7.29 -13.94 11.01
N VAL A 100 -7.34 -14.15 9.69
CA VAL A 100 -7.16 -13.07 8.71
C VAL A 100 -8.23 -12.00 8.85
N LEU A 101 -9.49 -12.42 9.04
CA LEU A 101 -10.59 -11.48 9.25
C LEU A 101 -10.42 -10.69 10.55
N GLU A 102 -9.95 -11.32 11.62
CA GLU A 102 -9.60 -10.66 12.89
C GLU A 102 -8.43 -9.66 12.71
N ASP A 103 -7.41 -10.06 11.96
CA ASP A 103 -6.23 -9.25 11.67
C ASP A 103 -6.60 -7.96 10.93
N ILE A 104 -7.36 -8.05 9.83
CA ILE A 104 -7.75 -6.88 9.03
C ILE A 104 -8.82 -6.02 9.72
N LEU A 105 -9.82 -6.63 10.36
CA LEU A 105 -10.94 -5.90 10.95
C LEU A 105 -10.66 -5.38 12.36
N TYR A 106 -9.66 -5.88 13.08
CA TYR A 106 -9.44 -5.46 14.46
C TYR A 106 -7.98 -5.17 14.73
N LYS A 107 -7.11 -6.17 14.58
CA LYS A 107 -5.73 -6.07 15.08
C LYS A 107 -4.90 -5.05 14.33
N LEU A 108 -5.09 -4.88 13.01
CA LEU A 108 -4.40 -3.85 12.23
C LEU A 108 -4.47 -2.48 12.89
N ASN A 109 -5.69 -2.04 13.24
CA ASN A 109 -5.94 -0.70 13.77
C ASN A 109 -5.73 -0.60 15.29
N LYS A 110 -6.06 -1.66 16.03
CA LYS A 110 -6.07 -1.66 17.50
C LYS A 110 -4.72 -2.03 18.11
N GLU A 111 -3.99 -2.95 17.50
CA GLU A 111 -2.85 -3.64 18.11
C GLU A 111 -1.56 -3.50 17.30
N HIS A 112 -1.59 -3.83 16.00
CA HIS A 112 -0.41 -3.85 15.14
C HIS A 112 0.08 -2.45 14.76
N MET A 113 -0.84 -1.54 14.44
CA MET A 113 -0.47 -0.15 14.16
C MET A 113 -0.04 0.54 15.46
N SER A 114 1.17 1.09 15.47
CA SER A 114 1.78 1.71 16.65
C SER A 114 0.89 2.74 17.32
N ALA A 115 0.69 2.63 18.63
CA ALA A 115 -0.03 3.64 19.42
C ALA A 115 0.74 4.98 19.55
N LYS A 116 2.02 5.02 19.13
CA LYS A 116 2.85 6.24 19.16
C LYS A 116 2.60 7.18 17.98
N VAL A 117 1.82 6.76 16.99
CA VAL A 117 1.47 7.58 15.83
C VAL A 117 -0.02 7.82 15.83
N GLU A 118 -0.45 9.05 15.55
CA GLU A 118 -1.88 9.37 15.45
C GLU A 118 -2.30 9.35 13.98
N THR A 119 -3.50 8.87 13.69
CA THR A 119 -4.08 9.01 12.35
C THR A 119 -4.57 10.44 12.11
N ILE A 120 -4.79 10.79 10.84
CA ILE A 120 -5.42 12.05 10.44
C ILE A 120 -6.84 12.14 11.01
N PHE A 121 -7.54 11.01 11.14
CA PHE A 121 -8.87 10.93 11.77
C PHE A 121 -8.81 11.41 13.21
N GLU A 122 -7.91 10.83 14.01
CA GLU A 122 -7.73 11.20 15.43
C GLU A 122 -7.34 12.67 15.59
N ASN A 123 -6.46 13.17 14.70
CA ASN A 123 -6.00 14.54 14.70
C ASN A 123 -7.09 15.56 14.39
N LEU A 124 -7.88 15.31 13.35
CA LEU A 124 -8.95 16.21 12.91
C LEU A 124 -10.14 16.19 13.86
N GLU A 125 -10.55 15.01 14.34
CA GLU A 125 -11.64 14.90 15.32
C GLU A 125 -11.29 15.64 16.63
N ARG A 126 -10.02 15.58 17.08
CA ARG A 126 -9.55 16.37 18.22
C ARG A 126 -9.64 17.89 17.99
N LYS A 127 -9.51 18.34 16.74
CA LYS A 127 -9.68 19.74 16.34
C LYS A 127 -11.14 20.10 16.03
N GLY A 128 -12.11 19.23 16.34
CA GLY A 128 -13.53 19.46 16.10
C GLY A 128 -13.94 19.38 14.62
N ARG A 129 -13.07 18.82 13.75
CA ARG A 129 -13.37 18.61 12.33
C ARG A 129 -14.08 17.28 12.12
N THR A 130 -15.00 17.26 11.16
CA THR A 130 -15.71 16.06 10.74
C THR A 130 -14.87 15.29 9.70
N VAL A 131 -14.83 13.97 9.81
CA VAL A 131 -14.10 13.11 8.86
C VAL A 131 -14.93 11.91 8.45
N ALA A 132 -14.82 11.54 7.18
CA ALA A 132 -15.36 10.31 6.62
C ALA A 132 -14.25 9.45 6.02
N ASN A 133 -14.33 8.14 6.26
CA ASN A 133 -13.50 7.12 5.64
C ASN A 133 -14.41 6.08 5.00
N ILE A 134 -14.26 5.89 3.69
CA ILE A 134 -15.01 4.93 2.90
C ILE A 134 -14.02 3.90 2.34
N ASN A 135 -14.05 2.70 2.91
CA ASN A 135 -13.33 1.48 2.51
C ASN A 135 -11.80 1.45 2.70
N ILE A 136 -11.14 2.48 3.23
CA ILE A 136 -9.69 2.38 3.57
C ILE A 136 -9.50 1.52 4.82
N ALA A 137 -8.54 0.58 4.77
CA ALA A 137 -8.33 -0.42 5.82
C ALA A 137 -7.64 0.14 7.07
N ALA A 138 -6.80 1.15 6.93
CA ALA A 138 -6.28 1.92 8.06
C ALA A 138 -7.28 3.01 8.45
N TYR A 139 -8.01 2.80 9.53
CA TYR A 139 -9.15 3.63 9.91
C TYR A 139 -9.20 4.03 11.38
N ARG A 140 -8.16 3.73 12.19
CA ARG A 140 -8.15 4.01 13.63
C ARG A 140 -8.62 5.43 13.94
N GLY A 141 -9.64 5.52 14.80
CA GLY A 141 -10.26 6.76 15.27
C GLY A 141 -10.93 6.56 16.62
N LYS A 142 -11.71 7.55 17.09
CA LYS A 142 -12.23 7.55 18.46
C LYS A 142 -13.60 6.89 18.64
N GLN A 143 -14.38 6.79 17.56
CA GLN A 143 -15.80 6.41 17.60
C GLN A 143 -15.98 4.90 17.50
N ASN A 144 -16.82 4.33 18.37
CA ASN A 144 -17.22 2.93 18.28
C ASN A 144 -18.24 2.72 17.15
N HIS A 145 -18.05 1.62 16.43
CA HIS A 145 -18.95 1.14 15.37
C HIS A 145 -19.25 -0.34 15.54
N GLU A 146 -20.52 -0.71 15.34
CA GLU A 146 -20.93 -2.11 15.32
C GLU A 146 -20.43 -2.80 14.06
N VAL A 147 -19.98 -4.04 14.24
CA VAL A 147 -19.56 -4.92 13.15
C VAL A 147 -20.71 -5.87 12.80
N LYS A 148 -21.12 -5.88 11.53
CA LYS A 148 -22.21 -6.71 11.00
C LYS A 148 -21.69 -7.63 9.91
N LEU A 149 -21.24 -8.82 10.31
CA LEU A 149 -20.74 -9.83 9.39
C LEU A 149 -21.88 -10.60 8.70
N PRO A 150 -21.68 -11.07 7.45
CA PRO A 150 -22.58 -12.03 6.81
C PRO A 150 -22.76 -13.30 7.67
N PHE A 151 -23.92 -13.95 7.61
CA PHE A 151 -24.20 -15.15 8.42
C PHE A 151 -23.15 -16.26 8.24
N LEU A 152 -22.80 -16.60 6.99
CA LEU A 152 -21.78 -17.62 6.72
C LEU A 152 -20.39 -17.24 7.26
N VAL A 153 -20.07 -15.94 7.26
CA VAL A 153 -18.82 -15.43 7.84
C VAL A 153 -18.84 -15.51 9.36
N ASN A 154 -19.98 -15.21 9.99
CA ASN A 154 -20.19 -15.42 11.42
C ASN A 154 -19.99 -16.90 11.80
N VAL A 155 -20.58 -17.83 11.04
CA VAL A 155 -20.39 -19.28 11.25
C VAL A 155 -18.91 -19.66 11.10
N ALA A 156 -18.24 -19.23 10.03
CA ALA A 156 -16.82 -19.52 9.79
C ALA A 156 -15.88 -18.94 10.86
N SER A 157 -16.27 -17.82 11.50
CA SER A 157 -15.53 -17.22 12.62
C SER A 157 -15.93 -17.78 13.99
N GLY A 158 -16.84 -18.75 14.06
CA GLY A 158 -17.38 -19.28 15.32
C GLY A 158 -18.09 -18.22 16.16
N PHE A 159 -18.73 -17.23 15.50
CA PHE A 159 -19.46 -16.11 16.12
C PHE A 159 -18.64 -15.25 17.10
N SER A 160 -17.31 -15.28 16.99
CA SER A 160 -16.41 -14.65 17.97
C SER A 160 -16.02 -13.20 17.65
N LEU A 161 -16.36 -12.69 16.46
CA LEU A 161 -15.97 -11.35 15.99
C LEU A 161 -17.09 -10.32 16.14
N LYS A 162 -17.47 -10.02 17.39
CA LYS A 162 -18.60 -9.11 17.72
C LYS A 162 -18.17 -7.79 18.34
N ASP A 163 -16.91 -7.64 18.71
CA ASP A 163 -16.43 -6.43 19.34
C ASP A 163 -16.64 -5.22 18.43
N PRO A 164 -16.90 -4.03 18.99
CA PRO A 164 -16.95 -2.82 18.17
C PRO A 164 -15.55 -2.46 17.66
N VAL A 165 -15.49 -1.93 16.45
CA VAL A 165 -14.26 -1.30 15.93
C VAL A 165 -14.24 0.19 16.22
N ARG A 166 -13.04 0.78 16.27
CA ARG A 166 -12.85 2.20 16.57
C ARG A 166 -12.34 2.96 15.35
N GLY A 167 -13.14 3.88 14.83
CA GLY A 167 -12.82 4.66 13.64
C GLY A 167 -13.31 6.10 13.68
N CYS A 168 -13.26 6.79 12.54
CA CYS A 168 -13.85 8.13 12.41
C CYS A 168 -15.38 8.08 12.49
N LYS A 169 -16.05 9.22 12.75
CA LYS A 169 -17.52 9.32 12.83
C LYS A 169 -18.26 8.69 11.64
N ASN A 170 -17.82 8.99 10.41
CA ASN A 170 -18.42 8.44 9.19
C ASN A 170 -17.50 7.36 8.61
N LEU A 171 -17.43 6.20 9.28
CA LEU A 171 -16.70 5.03 8.81
C LEU A 171 -17.62 4.11 8.01
N ALA A 172 -17.21 3.73 6.80
CA ALA A 172 -17.83 2.68 6.02
C ALA A 172 -16.77 1.64 5.62
N LEU A 173 -17.02 0.36 5.92
CA LEU A 173 -16.20 -0.77 5.50
C LEU A 173 -17.11 -1.82 4.88
N GLY A 174 -17.45 -1.62 3.61
CA GLY A 174 -18.49 -2.37 2.91
C GLY A 174 -19.76 -2.45 3.75
N LYS A 175 -20.46 -3.59 3.69
CA LYS A 175 -21.62 -3.83 4.58
C LYS A 175 -21.24 -4.23 6.00
N ILE A 176 -19.95 -4.39 6.31
CA ILE A 176 -19.45 -4.81 7.63
C ILE A 176 -19.61 -3.71 8.65
N VAL A 177 -19.19 -2.49 8.31
CA VAL A 177 -19.36 -1.30 9.15
C VAL A 177 -20.08 -0.25 8.32
N LYS A 178 -21.24 0.20 8.80
CA LYS A 178 -22.04 1.21 8.11
C LYS A 178 -21.78 2.60 8.69
N PRO A 179 -21.75 3.65 7.85
CA PRO A 179 -21.60 5.01 8.34
C PRO A 179 -22.85 5.46 9.10
N LYS A 180 -22.66 6.40 10.03
CA LYS A 180 -23.73 7.00 10.84
C LYS A 180 -24.48 8.08 10.03
N LEU A 181 -25.35 7.62 9.14
CA LEU A 181 -26.21 8.48 8.32
C LEU A 181 -27.46 8.93 9.09
N SER A 182 -27.95 10.13 8.78
CA SER A 182 -29.12 10.74 9.43
C SER A 182 -30.45 10.08 9.05
N LYS A 183 -30.55 9.48 7.86
CA LYS A 183 -31.73 8.78 7.36
C LYS A 183 -31.36 7.39 6.82
N PRO A 184 -32.26 6.41 6.90
CA PRO A 184 -32.09 5.14 6.19
C PRO A 184 -31.92 5.38 4.70
N TYR A 185 -31.13 4.54 4.04
CA TYR A 185 -30.91 4.57 2.61
C TYR A 185 -30.88 3.13 2.08
N GLU A 186 -31.29 2.96 0.83
CA GLU A 186 -31.19 1.69 0.13
C GLU A 186 -29.87 1.63 -0.66
N MET A 187 -29.09 0.58 -0.43
CA MET A 187 -27.83 0.34 -1.14
C MET A 187 -28.13 -0.48 -2.40
N LEU A 188 -27.95 0.13 -3.57
CA LEU A 188 -28.11 -0.53 -4.87
C LEU A 188 -26.81 -1.20 -5.32
N ALA A 189 -25.67 -0.75 -4.79
CA ALA A 189 -24.37 -1.28 -5.14
C ALA A 189 -24.29 -2.80 -4.88
N PRO A 190 -23.59 -3.54 -5.74
CA PRO A 190 -23.46 -4.98 -5.59
C PRO A 190 -22.64 -5.31 -4.34
N THR A 191 -23.26 -6.04 -3.41
CA THR A 191 -22.63 -6.36 -2.10
C THR A 191 -22.64 -7.86 -1.79
N SER A 192 -22.71 -8.72 -2.80
CA SER A 192 -22.57 -10.16 -2.59
C SER A 192 -21.14 -10.50 -2.16
N LEU A 193 -20.90 -11.71 -1.65
CA LEU A 193 -19.54 -12.16 -1.30
C LEU A 193 -18.59 -12.12 -2.51
N ARG A 194 -19.09 -12.48 -3.71
CA ARG A 194 -18.34 -12.34 -4.97
C ARG A 194 -17.97 -10.89 -5.29
N LYS A 195 -18.70 -9.93 -4.72
CA LYS A 195 -18.51 -8.48 -4.85
C LYS A 195 -17.90 -7.89 -3.57
N ARG A 196 -17.11 -8.71 -2.86
CA ARG A 196 -16.33 -8.33 -1.67
C ARG A 196 -17.17 -7.66 -0.58
N TYR A 197 -18.45 -8.00 -0.50
CA TYR A 197 -19.38 -7.49 0.50
C TYR A 197 -19.42 -5.96 0.64
N GLY A 198 -19.18 -5.23 -0.46
CA GLY A 198 -19.18 -3.76 -0.49
C GLY A 198 -17.80 -3.11 -0.39
N ILE A 199 -16.71 -3.87 -0.34
CA ILE A 199 -15.35 -3.33 -0.58
C ILE A 199 -15.11 -3.28 -2.10
N ASN A 200 -15.79 -2.36 -2.77
CA ASN A 200 -15.74 -2.14 -4.22
C ASN A 200 -16.11 -0.68 -4.56
N ASP A 201 -15.80 -0.27 -5.79
CA ASP A 201 -15.93 1.12 -6.23
C ASP A 201 -17.38 1.62 -6.17
N GLU A 202 -18.33 0.79 -6.61
CA GLU A 202 -19.76 1.15 -6.66
C GLU A 202 -20.31 1.46 -5.27
N TYR A 203 -19.96 0.64 -4.28
CA TYR A 203 -20.34 0.88 -2.89
C TYR A 203 -19.72 2.18 -2.37
N SER A 204 -18.43 2.41 -2.65
CA SER A 204 -17.75 3.63 -2.21
C SER A 204 -18.40 4.89 -2.78
N ILE A 205 -18.77 4.87 -4.06
CA ILE A 205 -19.45 5.97 -4.76
C ILE A 205 -20.86 6.21 -4.18
N GLU A 206 -21.64 5.15 -3.93
CA GLU A 206 -22.99 5.30 -3.38
C GLU A 206 -22.98 5.88 -1.96
N ILE A 207 -22.06 5.43 -1.09
CA ILE A 207 -21.91 6.02 0.25
C ILE A 207 -21.58 7.51 0.17
N PHE A 208 -20.67 7.91 -0.73
CA PHE A 208 -20.32 9.31 -0.91
C PHE A 208 -21.50 10.15 -1.40
N ILE A 209 -22.23 9.66 -2.41
CA ILE A 209 -23.44 10.32 -2.92
C ILE A 209 -24.46 10.48 -1.78
N GLU A 210 -24.63 9.47 -0.94
CA GLU A 210 -25.58 9.53 0.16
C GLU A 210 -25.16 10.51 1.26
N LEU A 211 -23.86 10.60 1.58
CA LEU A 211 -23.35 11.65 2.47
C LEU A 211 -23.67 13.05 1.94
N ILE A 212 -23.60 13.28 0.62
CA ILE A 212 -23.97 14.57 0.03
C ILE A 212 -25.48 14.81 0.11
N ARG A 213 -26.30 13.83 -0.29
CA ARG A 213 -27.78 13.92 -0.27
C ARG A 213 -28.32 14.24 1.13
N GLN A 214 -27.68 13.69 2.16
CA GLN A 214 -28.06 13.92 3.54
C GLN A 214 -27.39 15.16 4.16
N ASN A 215 -26.67 15.96 3.38
CA ASN A 215 -25.92 17.13 3.84
C ASN A 215 -24.89 16.80 4.95
N GLN A 216 -24.26 15.63 4.84
CA GLN A 216 -23.29 15.07 5.77
C GLN A 216 -21.87 14.96 5.18
N LEU A 217 -21.57 15.64 4.07
CA LEU A 217 -20.20 15.72 3.54
C LEU A 217 -19.26 16.29 4.61
N ALA A 218 -18.24 15.51 4.98
CA ALA A 218 -17.31 15.86 6.05
C ALA A 218 -16.26 16.90 5.59
N ASP A 219 -15.59 17.56 6.55
CA ASP A 219 -14.48 18.49 6.26
C ASP A 219 -13.37 17.78 5.48
N LEU A 220 -13.13 16.50 5.79
CA LEU A 220 -12.30 15.59 5.02
C LEU A 220 -13.07 14.29 4.72
N THR A 221 -13.13 13.89 3.45
CA THR A 221 -13.68 12.60 3.03
C THR A 221 -12.64 11.80 2.25
N LEU A 222 -12.28 10.62 2.75
CA LEU A 222 -11.41 9.67 2.06
C LEU A 222 -12.25 8.57 1.43
N ILE A 223 -11.99 8.29 0.15
CA ILE A 223 -12.72 7.31 -0.66
C ILE A 223 -11.71 6.36 -1.30
N TYR A 224 -11.90 5.05 -1.12
CA TYR A 224 -11.07 4.03 -1.78
C TYR A 224 -11.83 3.34 -2.92
N LEU A 225 -11.18 3.24 -4.08
CA LEU A 225 -11.66 2.58 -5.30
C LEU A 225 -10.73 1.38 -5.64
N PRO A 226 -10.99 0.16 -5.11
CA PRO A 226 -10.13 -1.02 -5.26
C PRO A 226 -10.24 -1.78 -6.59
N ASP A 227 -11.24 -1.53 -7.43
CA ASP A 227 -11.58 -2.50 -8.50
C ASP A 227 -10.59 -2.54 -9.67
N LEU A 228 -9.77 -1.49 -9.84
CA LEU A 228 -8.80 -1.40 -10.94
C LEU A 228 -7.68 -2.43 -10.78
N ASP A 229 -7.08 -2.51 -9.59
CA ASP A 229 -6.00 -3.42 -9.23
C ASP A 229 -6.20 -4.86 -9.71
N GLN A 230 -7.33 -5.48 -9.37
CA GLN A 230 -7.67 -6.85 -9.81
C GLN A 230 -7.60 -7.05 -11.32
N LYS A 231 -7.97 -6.01 -12.09
CA LYS A 231 -7.93 -6.08 -13.55
C LYS A 231 -6.49 -5.99 -14.04
N VAL A 232 -5.68 -5.14 -13.43
CA VAL A 232 -4.25 -5.00 -13.76
C VAL A 232 -3.50 -6.27 -13.41
N HIS A 233 -3.75 -6.86 -12.24
CA HIS A 233 -3.23 -8.17 -11.87
C HIS A 233 -3.54 -9.27 -12.87
N LYS A 234 -4.73 -9.25 -13.46
CA LYS A 234 -5.18 -10.30 -14.38
C LYS A 234 -4.73 -10.08 -15.83
N HIS A 235 -4.63 -8.83 -16.27
CA HIS A 235 -4.52 -8.48 -17.68
C HIS A 235 -3.27 -7.65 -18.03
N GLY A 236 -2.50 -7.25 -17.03
CA GLY A 236 -1.35 -6.39 -17.17
C GLY A 236 -1.72 -4.96 -17.52
N THR A 237 -0.73 -4.18 -17.95
CA THR A 237 -0.86 -2.74 -18.19
C THR A 237 -1.37 -2.36 -19.58
N LYS A 238 -1.64 -3.33 -20.46
CA LYS A 238 -1.94 -3.11 -21.89
C LYS A 238 -3.20 -2.26 -22.16
N ASN A 239 -4.23 -2.35 -21.33
CA ASN A 239 -5.53 -1.68 -21.57
C ASN A 239 -5.78 -0.49 -20.63
N MET A 240 -4.73 0.07 -20.06
CA MET A 240 -4.86 1.02 -18.95
C MET A 240 -5.49 2.36 -19.32
N ILE A 241 -5.43 2.80 -20.58
CA ILE A 241 -6.14 4.00 -21.04
C ILE A 241 -7.66 3.81 -20.91
N LYS A 242 -8.17 2.66 -21.36
CA LYS A 242 -9.60 2.32 -21.27
C LYS A 242 -10.05 2.12 -19.83
N GLU A 243 -9.20 1.56 -18.98
CA GLU A 243 -9.52 1.47 -17.55
C GLU A 243 -9.49 2.84 -16.88
N THR A 244 -8.59 3.75 -17.30
CA THR A 244 -8.58 5.15 -16.84
C THR A 244 -9.85 5.89 -17.23
N GLU A 245 -10.36 5.71 -18.46
CA GLU A 245 -11.64 6.26 -18.90
C GLU A 245 -12.80 5.85 -17.98
N LYS A 246 -12.84 4.57 -17.57
CA LYS A 246 -13.84 4.09 -16.60
C LYS A 246 -13.66 4.68 -15.20
N ILE A 247 -12.41 4.95 -14.78
CA ILE A 247 -12.16 5.68 -13.55
C ILE A 247 -12.65 7.12 -13.67
N ASP A 248 -12.41 7.79 -14.80
CA ASP A 248 -12.91 9.14 -15.06
C ASP A 248 -14.44 9.22 -14.99
N GLU A 249 -15.16 8.23 -15.55
CA GLU A 249 -16.62 8.12 -15.42
C GLU A 249 -17.06 8.02 -13.95
N LYS A 250 -16.33 7.26 -13.14
CA LYS A 250 -16.57 7.14 -11.69
C LYS A 250 -16.31 8.45 -10.96
N ILE A 251 -15.25 9.17 -11.32
CA ILE A 251 -14.99 10.52 -10.80
C ILE A 251 -16.13 11.46 -11.17
N GLY A 252 -16.62 11.43 -12.41
CA GLY A 252 -17.79 12.20 -12.86
C GLY A 252 -19.04 11.91 -12.02
N ARG A 253 -19.27 10.64 -11.63
CA ARG A 253 -20.37 10.26 -10.73
C ARG A 253 -20.22 10.83 -9.32
N LEU A 254 -18.99 10.96 -8.81
CA LEU A 254 -18.72 11.60 -7.52
C LEU A 254 -18.92 13.13 -7.59
N LEU A 255 -18.58 13.76 -8.72
CA LEU A 255 -18.74 15.21 -8.92
C LEU A 255 -20.22 15.62 -9.15
N LYS A 256 -20.99 14.78 -9.84
CA LYS A 256 -22.40 15.04 -10.20
C LYS A 256 -23.30 15.49 -9.04
N PRO A 257 -23.35 14.83 -7.85
CA PRO A 257 -24.20 15.26 -6.74
C PRO A 257 -23.83 16.64 -6.16
N LEU A 258 -22.63 17.16 -6.44
CA LEU A 258 -22.22 18.52 -6.07
C LEU A 258 -22.59 19.58 -7.13
N GLY A 259 -23.34 19.19 -8.16
CA GLY A 259 -23.72 20.07 -9.27
C GLY A 259 -22.80 20.00 -10.49
N GLY A 260 -21.97 18.95 -10.59
CA GLY A 260 -21.04 18.77 -11.71
C GLY A 260 -19.64 19.33 -11.42
N VAL A 261 -18.74 19.19 -12.40
CA VAL A 261 -17.30 19.43 -12.21
C VAL A 261 -16.99 20.87 -11.80
N ASP A 262 -17.58 21.87 -12.46
CA ASP A 262 -17.28 23.28 -12.20
C ASP A 262 -17.68 23.69 -10.78
N LYS A 263 -18.93 23.38 -10.39
CA LYS A 263 -19.44 23.69 -9.05
C LYS A 263 -18.71 22.90 -7.95
N ALA A 264 -18.39 21.63 -8.21
CA ALA A 264 -17.61 20.82 -7.28
C ALA A 264 -16.23 21.45 -7.02
N LEU A 265 -15.52 21.90 -8.07
CA LEU A 265 -14.20 22.53 -7.92
C LEU A 265 -14.26 23.94 -7.30
N GLU A 266 -15.39 24.63 -7.46
CA GLU A 266 -15.65 25.90 -6.77
C GLU A 266 -15.82 25.72 -5.26
N GLU A 267 -16.53 24.67 -4.82
CA GLU A 267 -16.94 24.50 -3.41
C GLU A 267 -16.05 23.52 -2.61
N THR A 268 -15.33 22.62 -3.29
CA THR A 268 -14.49 21.60 -2.65
C THR A 268 -13.10 21.50 -3.28
N ILE A 269 -12.16 20.93 -2.52
CA ILE A 269 -10.81 20.59 -2.97
C ILE A 269 -10.80 19.09 -3.26
N TRP A 270 -10.29 18.71 -4.43
CA TRP A 270 -10.22 17.32 -4.87
C TRP A 270 -8.77 16.87 -4.98
N ILE A 271 -8.50 15.69 -4.44
CA ILE A 271 -7.22 15.00 -4.60
C ILE A 271 -7.52 13.60 -5.12
N VAL A 272 -7.04 13.25 -6.31
CA VAL A 272 -7.09 11.89 -6.85
C VAL A 272 -5.68 11.35 -6.87
N ILE A 273 -5.44 10.24 -6.18
CA ILE A 273 -4.10 9.68 -5.95
C ILE A 273 -4.12 8.16 -6.10
N SER A 274 -3.02 7.57 -6.56
CA SER A 274 -2.82 6.12 -6.52
C SER A 274 -2.12 5.68 -5.24
N ASP A 275 -2.35 4.45 -4.80
CA ASP A 275 -1.59 3.83 -3.72
C ASP A 275 -0.23 3.33 -4.20
N HIS A 276 -0.19 2.66 -5.35
CA HIS A 276 1.03 2.16 -5.98
C HIS A 276 0.94 2.11 -7.51
N GLY A 277 2.08 1.81 -8.13
CA GLY A 277 2.19 1.41 -9.52
C GLY A 277 2.12 -0.11 -9.69
N GLN A 278 2.38 -0.59 -10.91
CA GLN A 278 2.31 -2.00 -11.28
C GLN A 278 3.38 -2.32 -12.33
N THR A 279 3.88 -3.54 -12.30
CA THR A 279 4.84 -4.05 -13.28
C THR A 279 4.30 -5.31 -13.94
N ASP A 280 4.34 -5.35 -15.27
CA ASP A 280 3.94 -6.54 -16.02
C ASP A 280 4.83 -7.73 -15.68
N ILE A 281 4.22 -8.90 -15.53
CA ILE A 281 4.88 -10.18 -15.22
C ILE A 281 4.92 -11.05 -16.48
N ASP A 282 6.05 -11.73 -16.70
CA ASP A 282 6.20 -12.62 -17.85
C ASP A 282 5.05 -13.65 -17.89
N SER A 283 4.54 -13.90 -19.10
CA SER A 283 3.50 -14.91 -19.33
C SER A 283 3.99 -16.35 -19.12
N ASN A 284 5.29 -16.60 -19.29
CA ASN A 284 5.91 -17.90 -19.07
C ASN A 284 6.32 -18.04 -17.60
N LYS A 285 5.66 -18.95 -16.89
CA LYS A 285 5.90 -19.24 -15.47
C LYS A 285 7.37 -19.47 -15.10
N LYS A 286 8.12 -20.18 -15.95
CA LYS A 286 9.54 -20.48 -15.68
C LYS A 286 10.40 -19.22 -15.66
N ASN A 287 10.03 -18.23 -16.47
CA ASN A 287 10.70 -16.95 -16.51
C ASN A 287 10.15 -16.03 -15.43
N ALA A 288 8.85 -16.04 -15.17
CA ALA A 288 8.18 -15.12 -14.25
C ALA A 288 8.48 -15.41 -12.78
N LEU A 289 8.46 -16.67 -12.36
CA LEU A 289 8.36 -17.02 -10.95
C LEU A 289 9.72 -17.24 -10.30
N ILE A 290 9.84 -16.79 -9.05
CA ILE A 290 10.98 -17.06 -8.16
C ILE A 290 10.49 -18.03 -7.07
N PRO A 291 10.77 -19.34 -7.20
CA PRO A 291 10.22 -20.36 -6.30
C PRO A 291 10.97 -20.41 -4.97
N LEU A 292 10.51 -19.64 -3.98
CA LEU A 292 11.22 -19.52 -2.70
C LEU A 292 11.31 -20.84 -1.92
N GLN A 293 10.35 -21.77 -2.10
CA GLN A 293 10.43 -23.09 -1.47
C GLN A 293 11.59 -23.92 -2.03
N ASP A 294 11.82 -23.84 -3.33
CA ASP A 294 12.87 -24.61 -3.99
C ASP A 294 14.26 -24.01 -3.72
N LEU A 295 14.37 -22.68 -3.74
CA LEU A 295 15.61 -21.97 -3.42
C LEU A 295 16.05 -22.25 -1.97
N LEU A 296 15.09 -22.29 -1.04
CA LEU A 296 15.35 -22.49 0.39
C LEU A 296 15.09 -23.92 0.87
N LYS A 297 15.02 -24.91 -0.04
CA LYS A 297 14.68 -26.31 0.30
C LYS A 297 15.64 -27.00 1.29
N LYS A 298 16.87 -26.48 1.44
CA LYS A 298 17.86 -26.97 2.42
C LYS A 298 17.51 -26.57 3.86
N PHE A 299 16.64 -25.59 4.02
CA PHE A 299 16.18 -25.08 5.30
C PHE A 299 14.81 -25.66 5.63
N LYS A 300 14.53 -25.86 6.92
CA LYS A 300 13.17 -26.17 7.38
C LYS A 300 12.29 -24.92 7.30
N ILE A 301 11.59 -24.77 6.17
CA ILE A 301 10.64 -23.67 5.95
C ILE A 301 9.39 -23.90 6.79
N HIS A 302 8.96 -22.86 7.53
CA HIS A 302 7.76 -22.88 8.35
C HIS A 302 6.49 -23.15 7.52
N ASN A 303 5.65 -24.07 8.00
CA ASN A 303 4.35 -24.40 7.41
C ASN A 303 3.25 -23.52 8.03
N PHE A 304 2.56 -22.71 7.22
CA PHE A 304 1.51 -21.78 7.70
C PHE A 304 0.31 -22.43 8.40
N ARG A 305 0.15 -23.76 8.33
CA ARG A 305 -0.89 -24.49 9.09
C ARG A 305 -0.50 -24.81 10.53
N GLU A 306 0.74 -24.56 10.90
CA GLU A 306 1.31 -24.84 12.21
C GLU A 306 1.64 -23.54 12.94
N LYS A 307 1.85 -23.60 14.26
CA LYS A 307 2.40 -22.45 14.99
C LYS A 307 3.88 -22.33 14.67
N VAL A 308 4.38 -21.09 14.56
CA VAL A 308 5.81 -20.85 14.35
C VAL A 308 6.58 -21.42 15.54
N ASN A 309 7.62 -22.19 15.27
CA ASN A 309 8.47 -22.75 16.30
C ASN A 309 9.94 -22.53 15.93
N SER A 310 10.57 -21.48 16.48
CA SER A 310 11.96 -21.12 16.20
C SER A 310 13.01 -22.16 16.63
N SER A 311 12.64 -23.14 17.48
CA SER A 311 13.51 -24.28 17.80
C SER A 311 13.53 -25.35 16.70
N VAL A 312 12.53 -25.34 15.82
CA VAL A 312 12.29 -26.37 14.81
C VAL A 312 12.37 -25.80 13.40
N ASP A 313 11.75 -24.66 13.14
CA ASP A 313 11.77 -23.93 11.88
C ASP A 313 13.13 -23.23 11.70
N ASP A 314 13.66 -23.25 10.48
CA ASP A 314 14.84 -22.47 10.08
C ASP A 314 14.46 -21.10 9.55
N VAL A 315 13.30 -20.99 8.89
CA VAL A 315 12.94 -19.77 8.18
C VAL A 315 11.42 -19.62 8.04
N VAL A 316 10.92 -18.41 8.27
CA VAL A 316 9.55 -18.02 7.88
C VAL A 316 9.61 -17.15 6.63
N ILE A 317 8.84 -17.51 5.62
CA ILE A 317 8.74 -16.77 4.35
C ILE A 317 7.40 -16.06 4.33
N CYS A 318 7.43 -14.73 4.26
CA CYS A 318 6.25 -13.87 4.19
C CYS A 318 6.25 -13.10 2.86
N ASN A 319 5.62 -13.70 1.85
CA ASN A 319 5.54 -13.18 0.50
C ASN A 319 4.48 -12.07 0.37
N ASN A 320 4.92 -10.92 -0.14
CA ASN A 320 4.15 -9.73 -0.49
C ASN A 320 4.36 -9.43 -1.99
N GLU A 321 4.10 -10.45 -2.81
CA GLU A 321 4.21 -10.45 -4.26
C GLU A 321 5.63 -10.32 -4.81
N ARG A 322 6.03 -9.14 -5.29
CA ARG A 322 7.39 -8.90 -5.81
C ARG A 322 8.39 -8.61 -4.70
N VAL A 323 7.96 -8.64 -3.44
CA VAL A 323 8.81 -8.58 -2.25
C VAL A 323 8.50 -9.74 -1.31
N ALA A 324 9.52 -10.29 -0.67
CA ALA A 324 9.31 -11.21 0.44
C ALA A 324 10.14 -10.79 1.66
N TYR A 325 9.52 -10.88 2.83
CA TYR A 325 10.22 -10.87 4.11
C TYR A 325 10.61 -12.30 4.46
N ILE A 326 11.90 -12.52 4.70
CA ILE A 326 12.46 -13.80 5.10
C ILE A 326 12.99 -13.63 6.52
N TYR A 327 12.42 -14.37 7.47
CA TYR A 327 12.81 -14.33 8.88
C TYR A 327 13.64 -15.57 9.21
N PRO A 328 14.97 -15.46 9.22
CA PRO A 328 15.83 -16.58 9.58
C PRO A 328 15.80 -16.85 11.10
N PHE A 329 15.91 -18.12 11.46
CA PHE A 329 16.15 -18.56 12.82
C PHE A 329 17.50 -19.29 12.90
N ARG A 330 18.04 -19.42 14.12
CA ARG A 330 19.24 -20.24 14.41
C ARG A 330 20.50 -19.84 13.63
N LEU A 331 20.70 -18.54 13.39
CA LEU A 331 21.91 -17.94 12.77
C LEU A 331 22.24 -18.42 11.34
N LYS A 332 21.24 -18.81 10.55
CA LYS A 332 21.41 -19.27 9.15
C LYS A 332 21.33 -18.15 8.10
N LYS A 333 21.55 -16.89 8.50
CA LYS A 333 21.29 -15.71 7.64
C LYS A 333 22.13 -15.73 6.37
N ASP A 334 23.44 -15.94 6.50
CA ASP A 334 24.37 -15.84 5.36
C ASP A 334 24.16 -17.00 4.37
N ASP A 335 23.88 -18.21 4.85
CA ASP A 335 23.53 -19.34 4.00
C ASP A 335 22.23 -19.10 3.21
N ILE A 336 21.25 -18.43 3.82
CA ILE A 336 19.99 -18.03 3.16
C ILE A 336 20.26 -16.97 2.10
N ILE A 337 21.08 -15.96 2.40
CA ILE A 337 21.49 -14.92 1.44
C ILE A 337 22.15 -15.58 0.22
N GLU A 338 23.11 -16.48 0.44
CA GLU A 338 23.81 -17.16 -0.65
C GLU A 338 22.89 -18.07 -1.47
N ALA A 339 21.91 -18.73 -0.85
CA ALA A 339 20.89 -19.49 -1.58
C ALA A 339 20.01 -18.58 -2.46
N LEU A 340 19.62 -17.41 -1.95
CA LEU A 340 18.80 -16.44 -2.69
C LEU A 340 19.57 -15.82 -3.86
N LYS A 341 20.85 -15.48 -3.70
CA LYS A 341 21.71 -14.92 -4.77
C LYS A 341 21.91 -15.84 -5.98
N GLN A 342 21.50 -17.11 -5.90
CA GLN A 342 21.58 -18.06 -7.02
C GLN A 342 20.52 -17.77 -8.10
N ASP A 343 19.42 -17.11 -7.75
CA ASP A 343 18.37 -16.79 -8.70
C ASP A 343 18.58 -15.39 -9.29
N SER A 344 18.94 -15.32 -10.58
CA SER A 344 19.23 -14.06 -11.27
C SER A 344 18.04 -13.11 -11.41
N LYS A 345 16.81 -13.58 -11.11
CA LYS A 345 15.58 -12.78 -11.12
C LYS A 345 15.39 -11.97 -9.84
N ILE A 346 16.13 -12.28 -8.78
CA ILE A 346 16.19 -11.43 -7.57
C ILE A 346 17.04 -10.20 -7.89
N ASP A 347 16.52 -9.02 -7.52
CA ASP A 347 17.20 -7.75 -7.79
C ASP A 347 18.21 -7.44 -6.70
N TRP A 348 17.76 -7.30 -5.46
CA TRP A 348 18.63 -7.12 -4.30
C TRP A 348 18.04 -7.78 -3.05
N ILE A 349 18.91 -7.98 -2.06
CA ILE A 349 18.62 -8.50 -0.74
C ILE A 349 19.08 -7.46 0.27
N ALA A 350 18.23 -7.09 1.21
CA ALA A 350 18.54 -6.09 2.23
C ALA A 350 18.26 -6.60 3.64
N TYR A 351 19.06 -6.17 4.61
CA TYR A 351 18.95 -6.61 6.00
C TYR A 351 19.53 -5.56 6.96
N PRO A 352 19.12 -5.56 8.24
CA PRO A 352 19.70 -4.67 9.23
C PRO A 352 21.08 -5.14 9.70
N ASP A 353 21.97 -4.19 9.96
CA ASP A 353 23.19 -4.37 10.75
C ASP A 353 23.27 -3.25 11.81
N GLY A 354 22.86 -3.56 13.04
CA GLY A 354 22.64 -2.55 14.07
C GLY A 354 21.54 -1.56 13.67
N ASN A 355 21.91 -0.29 13.51
CA ASN A 355 21.04 0.79 13.01
C ASN A 355 21.23 1.09 11.51
N LYS A 356 22.08 0.32 10.83
CA LYS A 356 22.38 0.47 9.41
C LYS A 356 21.55 -0.50 8.58
N VAL A 357 21.30 -0.10 7.35
CA VAL A 357 20.76 -0.97 6.30
C VAL A 357 21.92 -1.46 5.46
N VAL A 358 21.99 -2.77 5.25
CA VAL A 358 22.89 -3.40 4.29
C VAL A 358 22.07 -3.85 3.09
N VAL A 359 22.54 -3.55 1.88
CA VAL A 359 21.95 -4.00 0.62
C VAL A 359 23.02 -4.74 -0.16
N GLU A 360 22.69 -5.95 -0.59
CA GLU A 360 23.53 -6.79 -1.45
C GLU A 360 22.79 -7.05 -2.76
N LYS A 361 23.47 -6.82 -3.89
CA LYS A 361 22.93 -6.96 -5.23
C LYS A 361 23.94 -7.70 -6.10
N ARG A 362 23.48 -8.74 -6.80
CA ARG A 362 24.28 -9.43 -7.81
C ARG A 362 23.89 -8.96 -9.20
N GLU A 363 24.76 -8.18 -9.84
CA GLU A 363 24.57 -7.77 -11.23
C GLU A 363 25.21 -8.81 -12.16
N GLN A 364 24.44 -9.29 -13.13
CA GLN A 364 24.94 -10.17 -14.18
C GLN A 364 24.87 -9.43 -15.50
N LYS A 365 26.02 -9.23 -16.15
CA LYS A 365 26.10 -8.56 -17.44
C LYS A 365 27.18 -9.21 -18.30
N ASP A 366 26.83 -9.57 -19.53
CA ASP A 366 27.76 -10.11 -20.54
C ASP A 366 28.61 -11.30 -20.05
N GLY A 367 28.03 -12.16 -19.19
CA GLY A 367 28.72 -13.34 -18.63
C GLY A 367 29.57 -13.06 -17.38
N TYR A 368 29.66 -11.82 -16.92
CA TYR A 368 30.31 -11.43 -15.67
C TYR A 368 29.28 -11.20 -14.56
N SER A 369 29.66 -11.53 -13.32
CA SER A 369 28.89 -11.25 -12.11
C SER A 369 29.65 -10.30 -11.20
N ASP A 370 29.02 -9.17 -10.83
CA ASP A 370 29.55 -8.22 -9.84
C ASP A 370 28.65 -8.27 -8.59
N ASP A 371 29.25 -8.46 -7.42
CA ASP A 371 28.55 -8.49 -6.14
C ASP A 371 28.68 -7.11 -5.47
N LEU A 372 27.63 -6.31 -5.60
CA LEU A 372 27.56 -4.96 -5.07
C LEU A 372 27.10 -5.01 -3.61
N LYS A 373 27.72 -4.18 -2.77
CA LYS A 373 27.34 -4.01 -1.37
C LYS A 373 27.26 -2.54 -1.00
N LEU A 374 26.11 -2.12 -0.50
CA LEU A 374 25.85 -0.77 0.01
C LEU A 374 25.45 -0.87 1.48
N ILE A 375 26.00 0.02 2.30
CA ILE A 375 25.66 0.16 3.71
C ILE A 375 25.29 1.61 3.95
N TYR A 376 24.16 1.86 4.60
CA TYR A 376 23.76 3.23 4.90
C TYR A 376 22.99 3.37 6.22
N SER A 377 23.02 4.57 6.77
CA SER A 377 22.23 4.98 7.94
C SER A 377 21.82 6.45 7.83
N LYS A 378 20.93 6.90 8.69
CA LYS A 378 20.55 8.32 8.80
C LYS A 378 21.70 9.17 9.37
N ASP A 379 21.54 10.48 9.28
CA ASP A 379 22.37 11.49 9.95
C ASP A 379 23.83 11.52 9.47
N GLY A 380 24.02 11.48 8.14
CA GLY A 380 25.33 11.63 7.51
C GLY A 380 25.40 12.81 6.54
N GLU A 381 26.44 12.84 5.72
CA GLU A 381 26.75 14.03 4.91
C GLU A 381 26.04 14.12 3.56
N TYR A 382 25.43 13.03 3.07
CA TYR A 382 24.72 13.04 1.80
C TYR A 382 23.29 13.50 1.98
N VAL A 383 22.83 14.43 1.15
CA VAL A 383 21.48 15.00 1.20
C VAL A 383 20.69 14.58 -0.03
N ASP A 384 19.49 14.03 0.19
CA ASP A 384 18.58 13.60 -0.88
C ASP A 384 17.58 14.69 -1.35
N PRO A 385 16.81 14.45 -2.42
CA PRO A 385 15.86 15.44 -2.95
C PRO A 385 14.74 15.83 -1.97
N TYR A 386 14.55 15.05 -0.90
CA TYR A 386 13.57 15.30 0.16
C TYR A 386 14.20 15.94 1.40
N ASN A 387 15.46 16.38 1.29
CA ASN A 387 16.25 16.99 2.36
C ASN A 387 16.43 16.05 3.56
N GLN A 388 16.60 14.76 3.30
CA GLN A 388 17.00 13.75 4.28
C GLN A 388 18.51 13.52 4.18
N GLU A 389 19.14 13.30 5.33
CA GLU A 389 20.59 13.15 5.49
C GLU A 389 20.99 11.70 5.70
N TRP A 390 22.02 11.26 5.00
CA TRP A 390 22.44 9.87 4.91
C TRP A 390 23.96 9.71 5.04
N ASP A 391 24.37 8.78 5.89
CA ASP A 391 25.73 8.23 5.91
C ASP A 391 25.73 7.00 4.99
N ILE A 392 26.63 6.96 4.02
CA ILE A 392 26.63 5.94 2.97
C ILE A 392 28.05 5.44 2.70
N PHE A 393 28.19 4.11 2.70
CA PHE A 393 29.45 3.40 2.44
C PHE A 393 29.22 2.26 1.44
N GLY A 394 30.18 2.04 0.54
CA GLY A 394 30.12 0.96 -0.45
C GLY A 394 29.58 1.43 -1.80
N ASP A 395 28.98 0.50 -2.54
CA ASP A 395 28.66 0.69 -3.95
C ASP A 395 27.25 1.23 -4.18
N MET A 396 27.19 2.51 -4.57
CA MET A 396 25.97 3.26 -4.87
C MET A 396 25.10 2.62 -5.98
N ARG A 397 25.68 1.79 -6.86
CA ARG A 397 24.95 1.08 -7.93
C ARG A 397 23.93 0.09 -7.37
N ALA A 398 24.13 -0.41 -6.14
CA ALA A 398 23.21 -1.37 -5.51
C ALA A 398 21.77 -0.87 -5.41
N LEU A 399 21.58 0.44 -5.21
CA LEU A 399 20.28 1.13 -5.21
C LEU A 399 20.21 2.23 -6.29
N ASP A 400 21.02 2.12 -7.34
CA ASP A 400 21.06 3.04 -8.48
C ASP A 400 21.08 4.52 -8.06
N LEU A 401 21.92 4.82 -7.06
CA LEU A 401 22.10 6.17 -6.52
C LEU A 401 23.10 6.94 -7.37
N HIS A 402 22.78 8.20 -7.68
CA HIS A 402 23.69 9.09 -8.37
C HIS A 402 24.06 10.26 -7.48
N VAL A 403 25.36 10.45 -7.26
CA VAL A 403 25.92 11.40 -6.29
C VAL A 403 26.80 12.43 -7.00
N VAL A 404 26.55 13.71 -6.73
CA VAL A 404 27.38 14.84 -7.19
C VAL A 404 27.72 15.69 -5.96
N GLY A 405 28.99 15.66 -5.55
CA GLY A 405 29.40 16.24 -4.27
C GLY A 405 28.67 15.57 -3.11
N LYS A 406 27.90 16.34 -2.33
CA LYS A 406 27.08 15.85 -1.22
C LYS A 406 25.60 15.63 -1.57
N HIS A 407 25.21 15.89 -2.82
CA HIS A 407 23.82 15.76 -3.24
C HIS A 407 23.61 14.41 -3.93
N LEU A 408 22.63 13.66 -3.44
CA LEU A 408 22.24 12.38 -4.02
C LEU A 408 20.91 12.53 -4.77
N THR A 409 20.75 11.71 -5.81
CA THR A 409 19.54 11.59 -6.61
C THR A 409 19.21 10.11 -6.82
N TYR A 410 17.92 9.83 -6.97
CA TYR A 410 17.40 8.48 -7.18
C TYR A 410 17.07 8.27 -8.65
N LYS A 411 17.42 7.11 -9.20
CA LYS A 411 17.00 6.68 -10.55
C LYS A 411 15.90 5.62 -10.48
N ASN A 412 16.23 4.34 -10.62
CA ASN A 412 15.24 3.27 -10.68
C ASN A 412 14.48 3.03 -9.37
N TYR A 413 14.94 3.57 -8.24
CA TYR A 413 14.35 3.36 -6.92
C TYR A 413 14.08 4.70 -6.22
N PRO A 414 12.91 5.34 -6.43
CA PRO A 414 12.58 6.64 -5.86
C PRO A 414 12.50 6.58 -4.33
N ASP A 415 13.12 7.55 -3.63
CA ASP A 415 13.20 7.62 -2.15
C ASP A 415 13.73 6.32 -1.50
N ALA A 416 14.64 5.62 -2.19
CA ALA A 416 15.05 4.26 -1.83
C ALA A 416 15.54 4.14 -0.39
N LEU A 417 16.38 5.08 0.06
CA LEU A 417 17.03 5.01 1.36
C LEU A 417 16.00 5.05 2.50
N MET A 418 15.07 6.01 2.48
CA MET A 418 14.03 6.11 3.51
C MET A 418 13.00 5.00 3.40
N ARG A 419 12.56 4.65 2.19
CA ARG A 419 11.55 3.62 1.99
C ARG A 419 12.03 2.25 2.46
N LEU A 420 13.25 1.86 2.10
CA LEU A 420 13.84 0.60 2.54
C LEU A 420 14.20 0.61 4.04
N TYR A 421 14.72 1.73 4.57
CA TYR A 421 14.90 1.92 6.02
C TYR A 421 13.58 1.73 6.77
N GLY A 422 12.50 2.34 6.24
CA GLY A 422 11.13 2.22 6.75
C GLY A 422 10.71 0.77 6.91
N ALA A 423 10.87 -0.04 5.85
CA ALA A 423 10.50 -1.45 5.86
C ALA A 423 11.37 -2.32 6.78
N ILE A 424 12.69 -2.11 6.79
CA ILE A 424 13.62 -2.90 7.62
C ILE A 424 13.34 -2.70 9.11
N PHE A 425 13.14 -1.45 9.53
CA PHE A 425 12.90 -1.11 10.93
C PHE A 425 11.40 -1.02 11.29
N ALA A 426 10.53 -1.51 10.40
CA ALA A 426 9.09 -1.58 10.63
C ALA A 426 8.75 -2.48 11.81
N GLN A 427 9.51 -3.55 12.03
CA GLN A 427 9.30 -4.46 13.15
C GLN A 427 10.51 -4.52 14.08
N ARG A 428 10.31 -5.04 15.28
CA ARG A 428 11.39 -5.19 16.27
C ARG A 428 12.29 -6.41 16.03
N THR A 429 11.95 -7.25 15.06
CA THR A 429 12.74 -8.42 14.67
C THR A 429 14.10 -7.97 14.16
N LYS A 430 15.16 -8.34 14.89
CA LYS A 430 16.54 -7.97 14.53
C LYS A 430 17.07 -8.71 13.30
N ASP A 431 16.44 -9.84 12.97
CA ASP A 431 16.85 -10.72 11.89
C ASP A 431 15.71 -10.82 10.87
N VAL A 432 15.73 -9.90 9.90
CA VAL A 432 14.83 -9.93 8.74
C VAL A 432 15.64 -9.64 7.49
N LEU A 433 15.45 -10.47 6.47
CA LEU A 433 15.91 -10.19 5.11
C LEU A 433 14.69 -9.72 4.31
N ILE A 434 14.86 -8.64 3.56
CA ILE A 434 13.91 -8.21 2.55
C ILE A 434 14.51 -8.52 1.19
N VAL A 435 13.80 -9.30 0.39
CA VAL A 435 14.17 -9.60 -0.99
C VAL A 435 13.16 -9.02 -1.95
N THR A 436 13.63 -8.53 -3.09
CA THR A 436 12.78 -7.99 -4.15
C THR A 436 13.09 -8.65 -5.50
N ALA A 437 12.06 -8.79 -6.32
CA ALA A 437 12.18 -9.32 -7.67
C ALA A 437 12.50 -8.21 -8.68
N LYS A 438 13.33 -8.50 -9.70
CA LYS A 438 13.53 -7.62 -10.86
C LYS A 438 12.21 -7.42 -11.62
N PRO A 439 12.04 -6.31 -12.38
CA PRO A 439 10.90 -6.14 -13.27
C PRO A 439 10.66 -7.35 -14.18
N GLY A 440 9.40 -7.75 -14.37
CA GLY A 440 9.03 -8.96 -15.11
C GLY A 440 8.87 -10.23 -14.25
N HIS A 441 9.25 -10.17 -12.98
CA HIS A 441 9.29 -11.33 -12.08
C HIS A 441 8.54 -11.10 -10.76
N GLU A 442 8.06 -12.19 -10.15
CA GLU A 442 7.38 -12.21 -8.86
C GLU A 442 7.78 -13.45 -8.03
N PHE A 443 7.61 -13.39 -6.70
CA PHE A 443 7.90 -14.53 -5.84
C PHE A 443 6.74 -15.52 -5.78
N GLU A 444 7.07 -16.80 -5.84
CA GLU A 444 6.14 -17.88 -5.53
C GLU A 444 6.45 -18.42 -4.12
N SER A 445 5.40 -18.51 -3.29
CA SER A 445 5.48 -19.14 -1.98
C SER A 445 4.23 -19.93 -1.61
N GLN A 446 4.24 -20.58 -0.44
CA GLN A 446 3.08 -21.33 0.06
C GLN A 446 1.76 -20.53 0.04
N GLY A 447 0.90 -20.86 -0.92
CA GLY A 447 -0.42 -20.23 -1.07
C GLY A 447 -0.41 -18.83 -1.68
N SER A 448 0.72 -18.29 -2.16
CA SER A 448 0.75 -17.01 -2.87
C SER A 448 -0.07 -17.09 -4.15
N ALA A 449 -0.58 -15.93 -4.60
CA ALA A 449 -1.10 -15.82 -5.96
C ALA A 449 0.05 -15.83 -6.98
N SER A 450 -0.28 -16.03 -8.26
CA SER A 450 0.65 -15.85 -9.37
C SER A 450 -0.04 -15.04 -10.45
N HIS A 451 0.61 -14.00 -10.95
CA HIS A 451 0.10 -13.03 -11.92
C HIS A 451 0.76 -13.17 -13.29
N ASN A 452 1.19 -14.38 -13.66
CA ASN A 452 1.78 -14.67 -14.98
C ASN A 452 0.94 -14.09 -16.13
N GLY A 453 1.55 -13.26 -16.97
CA GLY A 453 0.89 -12.59 -18.10
C GLY A 453 -0.04 -11.44 -17.72
N GLY A 454 -0.12 -11.12 -16.43
CA GLY A 454 -0.73 -9.93 -15.87
C GLY A 454 0.32 -8.97 -15.33
N ALA A 455 0.06 -8.36 -14.18
CA ALA A 455 0.99 -7.47 -13.49
C ALA A 455 0.99 -7.71 -11.98
N SER A 456 2.02 -7.24 -11.30
CA SER A 456 2.18 -7.34 -9.85
C SER A 456 3.00 -6.17 -9.34
N HIS A 457 3.01 -5.99 -8.02
CA HIS A 457 3.66 -4.88 -7.34
C HIS A 457 4.37 -5.36 -6.07
N GLY A 458 4.80 -4.41 -5.24
CA GLY A 458 5.41 -4.65 -3.93
C GLY A 458 6.85 -4.13 -3.86
N SER A 459 7.54 -4.01 -4.99
CA SER A 459 8.97 -3.69 -5.08
C SER A 459 9.30 -2.22 -4.85
N LEU A 460 10.59 -1.94 -4.66
CA LEU A 460 11.11 -0.56 -4.56
C LEU A 460 11.28 0.10 -5.94
N HIS A 461 11.16 -0.68 -7.03
CA HIS A 461 11.36 -0.20 -8.38
C HIS A 461 10.32 0.87 -8.73
N ARG A 462 10.72 1.86 -9.53
CA ARG A 462 9.87 3.01 -9.89
C ARG A 462 8.53 2.63 -10.49
N GLN A 463 8.46 1.53 -11.26
CA GLN A 463 7.20 1.03 -11.84
C GLN A 463 6.15 0.67 -10.78
N ASP A 464 6.57 0.23 -9.59
CA ASP A 464 5.66 -0.08 -8.47
C ASP A 464 5.47 1.13 -7.54
N SER A 465 6.41 2.08 -7.60
CA SER A 465 6.58 3.11 -6.58
C SER A 465 6.05 4.49 -6.98
N GLU A 466 6.07 4.78 -8.28
CA GLU A 466 5.61 6.06 -8.84
C GLU A 466 4.09 6.06 -8.98
N ILE A 467 3.47 7.10 -8.46
CA ILE A 467 2.02 7.27 -8.42
C ILE A 467 1.62 8.64 -8.96
N PRO A 468 0.51 8.74 -9.71
CA PRO A 468 -0.06 10.03 -10.07
C PRO A 468 -0.75 10.68 -8.87
N ILE A 469 -0.66 12.02 -8.81
CA ILE A 469 -1.42 12.86 -7.88
C ILE A 469 -2.06 13.99 -8.70
N ILE A 470 -3.38 14.04 -8.74
CA ILE A 470 -4.16 15.14 -9.31
C ILE A 470 -4.76 15.94 -8.15
N ILE A 471 -4.57 17.25 -8.16
CA ILE A 471 -5.10 18.19 -7.16
C ILE A 471 -5.91 19.26 -7.90
N GLY A 472 -7.12 19.55 -7.43
CA GLY A 472 -7.99 20.58 -8.02
C GLY A 472 -8.80 21.34 -6.99
N GLY A 473 -9.31 22.50 -7.39
CA GLY A 473 -10.02 23.44 -6.52
C GLY A 473 -9.10 24.26 -5.61
N THR A 474 -7.79 24.19 -5.82
CA THR A 474 -6.73 24.90 -5.08
C THR A 474 -5.40 24.87 -5.86
N ASP A 475 -4.58 25.91 -5.70
CA ASP A 475 -3.21 25.95 -6.23
C ASP A 475 -2.16 25.42 -5.23
N LYS A 476 -2.58 25.10 -4.00
CA LYS A 476 -1.69 24.56 -2.96
C LYS A 476 -1.20 23.15 -3.36
N LYS A 477 0.07 22.88 -3.07
CA LYS A 477 0.72 21.59 -3.32
C LYS A 477 1.35 21.05 -2.02
N PRO A 478 1.50 19.72 -1.89
CA PRO A 478 2.31 19.14 -0.81
C PRO A 478 3.76 19.62 -0.95
N LYS A 479 4.50 19.67 0.18
CA LYS A 479 5.93 20.06 0.17
C LYS A 479 6.76 19.14 -0.74
N TYR A 480 6.50 17.84 -0.62
CA TYR A 480 7.04 16.80 -1.51
C TYR A 480 5.89 15.89 -1.95
N PRO A 481 5.89 15.36 -3.17
CA PRO A 481 4.81 14.55 -3.69
C PRO A 481 4.90 13.10 -3.19
N ARG A 482 4.92 12.88 -1.87
CA ARG A 482 4.98 11.53 -1.28
C ARG A 482 3.73 11.22 -0.48
N ILE A 483 3.36 9.94 -0.42
CA ILE A 483 2.21 9.48 0.40
C ILE A 483 2.33 9.96 1.86
N VAL A 484 3.53 9.91 2.43
CA VAL A 484 3.77 10.34 3.82
C VAL A 484 3.58 11.85 4.04
N ASP A 485 3.71 12.67 2.99
CA ASP A 485 3.50 14.11 3.07
C ASP A 485 2.02 14.49 2.95
N MET A 486 1.14 13.57 2.53
CA MET A 486 -0.28 13.82 2.33
C MET A 486 -1.01 14.19 3.61
N LYS A 487 -0.71 13.53 4.75
CA LYS A 487 -1.38 13.87 6.01
C LYS A 487 -1.18 15.34 6.37
N LYS A 488 0.07 15.83 6.29
CA LYS A 488 0.37 17.24 6.60
C LYS A 488 -0.32 18.16 5.60
N PHE A 489 -0.21 17.84 4.30
CA PHE A 489 -0.85 18.63 3.24
C PHE A 489 -2.37 18.75 3.43
N LEU A 490 -3.06 17.64 3.70
CA LEU A 490 -4.49 17.62 4.00
C LEU A 490 -4.82 18.50 5.20
N MET A 491 -4.05 18.38 6.29
CA MET A 491 -4.23 19.24 7.45
C MET A 491 -4.06 20.73 7.12
N ASP A 492 -3.05 21.11 6.33
CA ASP A 492 -2.77 22.49 5.93
C ASP A 492 -3.85 23.08 4.99
N LEU A 493 -4.61 22.24 4.27
CA LEU A 493 -5.77 22.67 3.49
C LEU A 493 -6.96 23.07 4.36
N MET A 494 -7.06 22.51 5.56
CA MET A 494 -8.18 22.71 6.50
C MET A 494 -7.87 23.72 7.62
N GLN A 495 -6.64 24.26 7.66
CA GLN A 495 -6.22 25.27 8.64
C GLN A 495 -6.88 26.61 8.44
#